data_AF-A0A2N0EQZ8-F1
#
_entry.id   AF-A0A2N0EQZ8-F1
#
_cell.length_a   1.000
_cell.length_b   1.000
_cell.length_c   1.000
_cell.angle_alpha   90.00
_cell.angle_beta   90.00
_cell.angle_gamma   90.00
#
_symmetry.space_group_name_H-M   'P 1'
#
loop_
_entity.id
_entity.type
_entity.pdbx_description
1 polymer ?
#
loop_
_entity_poly.entity_id
_entity_poly.type
_entity_poly.pdbx_seq_one_letter_code
_entity_poly.pdbx_strand_id
1 'polypeptide(L)'
;MPPLKKVAFCIFIPMKNIKSFLLYAITVFAIVASIIWGYYERQWEASLPEGGEAVLRVDLFVIYPVLITLIALSLYRLFGKKRE
;
A
#
# COMPACT_ATOMS: atom_id res chain seq x y z
N MET A 1 39.04 -13.15 12.68
CA MET A 1 37.85 -12.32 12.90
C MET A 1 37.89 -11.15 11.92
N PRO A 2 37.25 -11.23 10.74
CA PRO A 2 37.25 -10.15 9.77
C PRO A 2 36.16 -9.10 10.07
N PRO A 3 36.42 -7.81 9.83
CA PRO A 3 35.60 -6.71 10.32
C PRO A 3 34.27 -6.56 9.59
N LEU A 4 33.26 -6.12 10.35
CA LEU A 4 31.90 -5.81 9.93
C LEU A 4 31.85 -5.09 8.58
N LYS A 5 31.24 -5.75 7.59
CA LYS A 5 30.73 -5.10 6.39
C LYS A 5 29.77 -4.00 6.83
N LYS A 6 30.17 -2.75 6.62
CA LYS A 6 29.26 -1.60 6.65
C LYS A 6 28.16 -1.88 5.65
N VAL A 7 26.99 -2.23 6.16
CA VAL A 7 25.72 -2.19 5.41
C VAL A 7 25.44 -0.72 5.19
N ALA A 8 26.16 -0.12 4.24
CA ALA A 8 25.82 1.17 3.68
C ALA A 8 24.57 0.93 2.83
N PHE A 9 23.42 0.79 3.50
CA PHE A 9 22.12 0.99 2.90
C PHE A 9 21.99 2.50 2.65
N CYS A 10 22.79 2.98 1.69
CA CYS A 10 22.65 4.30 1.13
C CYS A 10 21.33 4.29 0.36
N ILE A 11 20.24 4.58 1.06
CA ILE A 11 19.03 5.12 0.46
C ILE A 11 19.37 6.56 0.06
N PHE A 12 20.32 6.73 -0.86
CA PHE A 12 20.56 8.01 -1.50
C PHE A 12 19.48 8.11 -2.60
N ILE A 13 18.26 8.45 -2.19
CA ILE A 13 17.20 8.83 -3.12
C ILE A 13 17.56 10.24 -3.60
N PRO A 14 17.96 10.44 -4.86
CA PRO A 14 18.24 11.78 -5.36
C PRO A 14 16.94 12.60 -5.33
N MET A 15 16.91 13.65 -4.50
CA MET A 15 15.79 14.58 -4.29
C MET A 15 15.54 15.51 -5.50
N LYS A 16 15.37 14.95 -6.71
CA LYS A 16 15.03 15.74 -7.90
C LYS A 16 13.57 15.57 -8.35
N ASN A 17 12.85 14.56 -7.81
CA ASN A 17 11.45 14.25 -8.17
C ASN A 17 10.58 13.88 -6.96
N ILE A 18 10.52 14.76 -5.95
CA ILE A 18 9.86 14.48 -4.66
C ILE A 18 8.37 14.11 -4.82
N LYS A 19 7.68 14.70 -5.80
CA LYS A 19 6.27 14.44 -6.10
C LYS A 19 6.02 13.02 -6.60
N SER A 20 6.98 12.42 -7.30
CA SER A 20 6.88 11.05 -7.81
C SER A 20 7.24 10.03 -6.73
N PHE A 21 8.28 10.32 -5.95
CA PHE A 21 8.66 9.49 -4.81
C PHE A 21 7.54 9.39 -3.77
N LEU A 22 6.91 10.51 -3.43
CA LEU A 22 5.79 10.55 -2.50
C LEU A 22 4.61 9.70 -2.98
N LEU A 23 4.31 9.73 -4.28
CA LEU A 23 3.21 8.95 -4.84
C LEU A 23 3.49 7.44 -4.74
N TYR A 24 4.72 7.00 -5.05
CA TYR A 24 5.11 5.60 -4.87
C TYR A 24 5.11 5.17 -3.40
N ALA A 25 5.62 6.03 -2.50
CA ALA A 25 5.61 5.76 -1.07
C ALA A 25 4.18 5.61 -0.52
N ILE A 26 3.26 6.49 -0.91
CA ILE A 26 1.84 6.40 -0.54
C ILE A 26 1.20 5.13 -1.13
N THR A 27 1.55 4.77 -2.37
CA THR A 27 1.02 3.55 -3.00
C THR A 27 1.46 2.30 -2.24
N VAL A 28 2.75 2.20 -1.89
CA VAL A 28 3.28 1.08 -1.09
C VAL A 28 2.61 1.05 0.29
N PHE A 29 2.48 2.20 0.94
CA PHE A 29 1.79 2.30 2.23
C PHE A 29 0.33 1.83 2.15
N ALA A 30 -0.41 2.24 1.12
CA ALA A 30 -1.80 1.82 0.90
C ALA A 30 -1.92 0.30 0.69
N ILE A 31 -0.99 -0.30 -0.05
CA ILE A 31 -0.94 -1.76 -0.24
C ILE A 31 -0.70 -2.47 1.10
N VAL A 32 0.29 -2.01 1.88
CA VAL A 32 0.59 -2.60 3.19
C VAL A 32 -0.59 -2.46 4.15
N ALA A 33 -1.22 -1.28 4.20
CA ALA A 33 -2.41 -1.03 5.00
C ALA A 33 -3.58 -1.96 4.60
N SER A 34 -3.78 -2.20 3.29
CA SER A 34 -4.79 -3.14 2.79
C SER A 34 -4.55 -4.58 3.25
N ILE A 35 -3.29 -5.04 3.24
CA ILE A 35 -2.92 -6.39 3.70
C ILE A 35 -3.17 -6.54 5.20
N ILE A 36 -2.74 -5.55 6.00
CA ILE A 36 -2.94 -5.55 7.46
C ILE A 36 -4.45 -5.58 7.78
N TRP A 37 -5.23 -4.75 7.09
CA TRP A 37 -6.68 -4.73 7.25
C TRP A 37 -7.32 -6.08 6.95
N GLY A 38 -6.96 -6.71 5.83
CA GLY A 38 -7.48 -8.04 5.48
C GLY A 38 -7.10 -9.13 6.49
N TYR A 39 -5.94 -9.02 7.14
CA TYR A 39 -5.56 -9.93 8.22
C TYR A 39 -6.42 -9.72 9.47
N TYR A 40 -6.64 -8.47 9.86
CA TYR A 40 -7.50 -8.13 10.98
C TYR A 40 -8.96 -8.54 10.74
N GLU A 41 -9.45 -8.38 9.51
CA GLU A 41 -10.78 -8.80 9.08
C GLU A 41 -10.97 -10.32 9.24
N ARG A 42 -10.00 -11.12 8.77
CA ARG A 42 -10.04 -12.58 8.92
C ARG A 42 -10.04 -13.02 10.39
N GLN A 43 -9.28 -12.32 11.25
CA GLN A 43 -9.30 -12.59 12.69
C GLN A 43 -10.65 -12.22 13.32
N TRP A 44 -11.22 -11.09 12.92
CA TRP A 44 -12.53 -10.67 13.38
C TRP A 44 -13.63 -11.64 12.91
N GLU A 45 -13.59 -12.12 11.67
CA GLU A 45 -14.54 -13.11 11.14
C GLU A 45 -14.44 -14.44 11.87
N ALA A 46 -13.22 -14.88 12.20
CA ALA A 46 -13.00 -16.07 13.01
C ALA A 46 -13.48 -15.93 14.46
N SER A 47 -13.71 -14.70 14.94
CA SER A 47 -14.21 -14.41 16.29
C SER A 47 -15.75 -14.32 16.35
N LEU A 48 -16.43 -14.35 15.21
CA LEU A 48 -17.89 -14.35 15.16
C LEU A 48 -18.46 -15.74 15.44
N PRO A 49 -19.58 -15.84 16.18
CA PRO A 49 -20.27 -17.11 16.40
C PRO A 49 -20.83 -17.69 15.10
N GLU A 50 -20.80 -19.02 14.96
CA GLU A 50 -21.35 -19.74 13.79
C GLU A 50 -22.83 -19.39 13.60
N GLY A 51 -23.15 -18.69 12.51
CA GLY A 51 -24.51 -18.25 12.17
C GLY A 51 -24.81 -16.76 12.37
N GLY A 52 -23.81 -15.93 12.69
CA GLY A 52 -23.97 -14.46 12.70
C GLY A 52 -24.38 -13.92 11.33
N GLU A 53 -25.32 -12.96 11.31
CA GLU A 53 -25.82 -12.34 10.08
C GLU A 53 -24.69 -11.79 9.21
N ALA A 54 -24.85 -11.85 7.88
CA ALA A 54 -23.92 -11.27 6.93
C ALA A 54 -23.81 -9.76 7.17
N VAL A 55 -22.76 -9.33 7.88
CA VAL A 55 -22.53 -7.93 8.19
C VAL A 55 -22.11 -7.20 6.92
N LEU A 56 -22.97 -6.29 6.46
CA LEU A 56 -22.72 -5.46 5.28
C LEU A 56 -21.58 -4.47 5.61
N ARG A 57 -20.39 -4.74 5.08
CA ARG A 57 -19.16 -3.97 5.37
C ARG A 57 -19.06 -2.72 4.51
N VAL A 58 -19.53 -1.60 5.06
CA VAL A 58 -19.49 -0.29 4.38
C VAL A 58 -18.05 0.23 4.26
N ASP A 59 -17.16 -0.11 5.18
CA ASP A 59 -15.76 0.33 5.17
C ASP A 59 -15.01 -0.13 3.91
N LEU A 60 -15.32 -1.34 3.46
CA LEU A 60 -14.74 -1.95 2.27
C LEU A 60 -15.14 -1.19 0.99
N PHE A 61 -16.37 -0.67 0.94
CA PHE A 61 -16.85 0.18 -0.15
C PHE A 61 -16.11 1.51 -0.25
N VAL A 62 -15.48 2.00 0.83
CA VAL A 62 -14.71 3.24 0.84
C VAL A 62 -13.23 2.96 0.53
N ILE A 63 -12.66 1.90 1.11
CA ILE A 63 -11.24 1.56 0.98
C ILE A 63 -10.90 1.15 -0.47
N TYR A 64 -11.73 0.32 -1.11
CA TYR A 64 -11.48 -0.15 -2.47
C TYR A 64 -11.36 0.96 -3.53
N PRO A 65 -12.30 1.92 -3.67
CA PRO A 65 -12.18 2.98 -4.67
C PRO A 65 -10.98 3.90 -4.41
N VAL A 66 -10.61 4.14 -3.14
CA VAL A 66 -9.40 4.91 -2.80
C VAL A 66 -8.14 4.17 -3.23
N LEU A 67 -8.05 2.86 -2.97
CA LEU A 67 -6.93 2.04 -3.43
C LEU A 67 -6.82 2.00 -4.96
N ILE A 68 -7.95 1.78 -5.65
CA ILE A 68 -7.99 1.73 -7.11
C ILE A 68 -7.54 3.06 -7.72
N THR A 69 -8.01 4.19 -7.17
CA THR A 69 -7.61 5.52 -7.67
C THR A 69 -6.13 5.80 -7.44
N LEU A 70 -5.57 5.44 -6.28
CA LEU A 70 -4.14 5.59 -6.01
C LEU A 70 -3.27 4.73 -6.94
N ILE A 71 -3.66 3.47 -7.15
CA ILE A 71 -2.97 2.57 -8.08
C ILE A 71 -3.09 3.10 -9.51
N ALA A 72 -4.27 3.52 -9.95
CA ALA A 72 -4.50 4.08 -11.28
C ALA A 72 -3.67 5.35 -11.54
N LEU A 73 -3.60 6.26 -10.57
CA LEU A 73 -2.77 7.46 -10.65
C LEU A 73 -1.27 7.12 -10.70
N SER A 74 -0.85 6.09 -9.94
CA SER A 74 0.51 5.58 -9.95
C SER A 74 0.90 5.00 -11.31
N LEU A 75 0.05 4.15 -11.88
CA LEU A 75 0.25 3.56 -13.21
C LEU A 75 0.20 4.62 -14.30
N TYR A 76 -0.79 5.52 -14.26
CA TYR A 76 -0.91 6.61 -15.25
C TYR A 76 0.35 7.47 -15.28
N ARG A 77 0.96 7.75 -14.12
CA ARG A 77 2.19 8.54 -14.06
C ARG A 77 3.43 7.77 -14.54
N LEU A 78 3.46 6.45 -14.31
CA LEU A 78 4.54 5.58 -14.79
C LEU A 78 4.51 5.43 -16.33
N PHE A 79 3.33 5.24 -16.91
CA PHE A 79 3.15 5.03 -18.36
C PHE A 79 2.96 6.34 -19.14
N GLY A 80 2.44 7.40 -18.51
CA GLY A 80 2.19 8.71 -19.12
C GLY A 80 3.46 9.55 -19.34
N LYS A 81 4.59 9.18 -18.73
CA LYS A 81 5.88 9.87 -18.89
C LYS A 81 6.56 9.60 -20.25
N LYS A 82 5.88 8.91 -21.19
CA LYS A 82 6.42 8.58 -22.52
C LYS A 82 5.89 9.46 -23.66
N ARG A 83 5.12 10.52 -23.36
CA ARG A 83 4.81 11.59 -24.31
C ARG A 83 5.38 12.90 -23.76
N GLU A 84 6.34 13.44 -24.51
CA GLU A 84 7.19 14.63 -24.29
C GLU A 84 8.51 14.37 -23.53
#